data_AF-A0A958I146-F1
#
_entry.id   AF-A0A958I146-F1
#
_cell.length_a   1.000
_cell.length_b   1.000
_cell.length_c   1.000
_cell.angle_alpha   90.00
_cell.angle_beta   90.00
_cell.angle_gamma   90.00
#
_symmetry.space_group_name_H-M   'P 1'
#
loop_
_entity.id
_entity.type
_entity.pdbx_description
1 polymer ?
#
loop_
_entity_poly.entity_id
_entity_poly.type
_entity_poly.pdbx_seq_one_letter_code
_entity_poly.pdbx_strand_id
1 'polypeptide(L)'
;MPNELLPEQQNGNSCENTSFFPSKQGLYDPQFEHDACGAGFICSLNGEKSHDVVERALEILVKLTHRGATGHDGGTGDGAGILIQIPDAFLREVCEPLSIALPAEGNYATGLIFFPRSSTERACCIQKFERVIEEEGQEFLGWRRVPVNASVLGKTAQDKMPSIMQVFIGKGRNIRSNRDFERKLFVIR
;
A
#
# COMPACT_ATOMS: atom_id res chain seq x y z
N MET A 1 9.43 83.53 -2.51
CA MET A 1 9.63 82.52 -3.59
C MET A 1 9.79 81.17 -2.92
N PRO A 2 8.96 80.19 -3.30
CA PRO A 2 8.53 79.10 -2.43
C PRO A 2 9.37 77.84 -2.63
N ASN A 3 9.37 76.94 -1.66
CA ASN A 3 9.36 75.53 -1.99
C ASN A 3 8.57 74.75 -0.94
N GLU A 4 7.30 74.51 -1.25
CA GLU A 4 6.61 73.31 -0.80
C GLU A 4 7.35 72.10 -1.35
N LEU A 5 7.74 71.15 -0.49
CA LEU A 5 7.78 69.75 -0.90
C LEU A 5 7.16 68.89 0.21
N LEU A 6 6.13 68.18 -0.25
CA LEU A 6 5.18 67.26 0.35
C LEU A 6 5.84 65.96 0.89
N PRO A 7 5.08 65.05 1.52
CA PRO A 7 5.48 64.31 2.72
C PRO A 7 6.31 63.05 2.46
N GLU A 8 6.99 62.60 3.50
CA GLU A 8 7.56 61.26 3.63
C GLU A 8 6.51 60.19 3.28
N GLN A 9 6.69 59.56 2.13
CA GLN A 9 6.02 58.34 1.75
C GLN A 9 6.94 57.15 2.05
N GLN A 10 6.31 56.13 2.62
CA GLN A 10 6.64 54.71 2.47
C GLN A 10 7.84 54.16 3.28
N ASN A 11 7.54 53.35 4.30
CA ASN A 11 7.27 51.94 4.03
C ASN A 11 6.72 51.24 5.28
N GLY A 12 5.44 50.87 5.21
CA GLY A 12 4.82 49.96 6.15
C GLY A 12 5.39 48.55 5.94
N ASN A 13 5.85 47.98 7.04
CA ASN A 13 6.22 46.57 7.13
C ASN A 13 5.08 45.67 6.65
N SER A 14 5.38 44.81 5.67
CA SER A 14 4.80 43.47 5.64
C SER A 14 5.83 42.52 5.03
N CYS A 15 6.52 41.76 5.88
CA CYS A 15 7.17 40.52 5.46
C CYS A 15 6.08 39.62 4.87
N GLU A 16 5.99 39.57 3.55
CA GLU A 16 5.25 38.52 2.86
C GLU A 16 5.95 37.19 3.16
N ASN A 17 5.25 36.39 3.96
CA ASN A 17 5.64 35.04 4.32
C ASN A 17 5.50 34.19 3.04
N THR A 18 6.58 34.07 2.26
CA THR A 18 6.61 33.21 1.07
C THR A 18 6.57 31.76 1.53
N SER A 19 5.36 31.21 1.71
CA SER A 19 5.19 29.78 1.99
C SER A 19 5.63 29.01 0.74
N PHE A 20 6.48 28.00 0.94
CA PHE A 20 7.15 27.23 -0.11
C PHE A 20 6.22 26.18 -0.79
N PHE A 21 4.90 26.39 -0.74
CA PHE A 21 3.91 25.40 -1.14
C PHE A 21 3.29 25.71 -2.51
N PRO A 22 2.95 24.68 -3.31
CA PRO A 22 2.23 24.88 -4.56
C PRO A 22 0.91 25.65 -4.34
N SER A 23 0.43 26.36 -5.35
CA SER A 23 -0.92 26.92 -5.33
C SER A 23 -1.97 25.80 -5.29
N LYS A 24 -3.15 26.09 -4.72
CA LYS A 24 -4.30 25.19 -4.69
C LYS A 24 -4.58 24.59 -6.07
N GLN A 25 -4.62 23.26 -6.19
CA GLN A 25 -4.83 22.56 -7.46
C GLN A 25 -5.58 21.23 -7.27
N GLY A 26 -6.67 21.01 -8.00
CA GLY A 26 -7.51 19.83 -7.78
C GLY A 26 -8.02 19.74 -6.34
N LEU A 27 -7.77 18.61 -5.67
CA LEU A 27 -8.09 18.40 -4.25
C LEU A 27 -7.01 18.93 -3.28
N TYR A 28 -5.87 19.41 -3.79
CA TYR A 28 -4.79 19.94 -2.96
C TYR A 28 -5.12 21.35 -2.46
N ASP A 29 -5.10 21.56 -1.14
CA ASP A 29 -5.25 22.88 -0.49
C ASP A 29 -4.11 23.10 0.52
N PRO A 30 -3.24 24.12 0.32
CA PRO A 30 -2.07 24.37 1.16
C PRO A 30 -2.38 24.60 2.64
N GLN A 31 -3.61 24.97 2.99
CA GLN A 31 -4.01 25.21 4.38
C GLN A 31 -4.04 23.93 5.23
N PHE A 32 -4.12 22.76 4.59
CA PHE A 32 -4.11 21.45 5.25
C PHE A 32 -2.74 20.76 5.18
N GLU A 33 -1.70 21.48 4.72
CA GLU A 33 -0.36 20.95 4.68
C GLU A 33 0.22 20.88 6.10
N HIS A 34 0.53 19.67 6.54
CA HIS A 34 1.10 19.39 7.86
C HIS A 34 2.31 18.45 7.71
N ASP A 35 3.28 18.57 8.62
CA ASP A 35 4.38 17.61 8.73
C ASP A 35 3.82 16.27 9.25
N ALA A 36 3.56 15.37 8.32
CA ALA A 36 3.14 14.00 8.56
C ALA A 36 3.81 13.07 7.54
N CYS A 37 3.90 11.77 7.88
CA CYS A 37 4.25 10.72 6.93
C CYS A 37 3.36 10.86 5.68
N GLY A 38 3.98 10.89 4.50
CA GLY A 38 3.27 11.11 3.26
C GLY A 38 2.28 9.98 2.97
N ALA A 39 1.03 10.34 2.70
CA ALA A 39 0.02 9.43 2.17
C ALA A 39 -0.60 10.04 0.91
N GLY A 40 -0.99 9.20 -0.03
CA GLY A 40 -1.66 9.61 -1.25
C GLY A 40 -2.65 8.55 -1.70
N PHE A 41 -3.64 8.96 -2.49
CA PHE A 41 -4.56 8.05 -3.14
C PHE A 41 -4.71 8.44 -4.60
N ILE A 42 -4.97 7.46 -5.45
CA ILE A 42 -5.32 7.68 -6.84
C ILE A 42 -6.46 6.74 -7.21
N CYS A 43 -7.42 7.24 -7.97
CA CYS A 43 -8.55 6.45 -8.46
C CYS A 43 -8.90 6.84 -9.90
N SER A 44 -9.48 5.90 -10.63
CA SER A 44 -10.17 6.18 -11.88
C SER A 44 -11.60 6.61 -11.57
N LEU A 45 -11.98 7.82 -11.98
CA LEU A 45 -13.34 8.35 -11.76
C LEU A 45 -14.40 7.56 -12.55
N ASN A 46 -14.00 6.93 -13.65
CA ASN A 46 -14.86 6.13 -14.51
C ASN A 46 -14.92 4.65 -14.07
N GLY A 47 -14.14 4.26 -13.04
CA GLY A 47 -14.07 2.88 -12.55
C GLY A 47 -13.24 1.94 -13.43
N GLU A 48 -12.54 2.45 -14.43
CA GLU A 48 -11.69 1.65 -15.31
C GLU A 48 -10.45 1.12 -14.55
N LYS A 49 -10.25 -0.19 -14.57
CA LYS A 49 -9.07 -0.86 -14.01
C LYS A 49 -7.92 -0.72 -15.02
N SER A 50 -6.81 -0.07 -14.63
CA SER A 50 -5.64 0.11 -15.48
C SER A 50 -4.33 -0.01 -14.68
N HIS A 51 -3.28 -0.50 -15.33
CA HIS A 51 -1.92 -0.53 -14.75
C HIS A 51 -1.38 0.88 -14.48
N ASP A 52 -1.79 1.87 -15.27
CA ASP A 52 -1.40 3.28 -15.11
C ASP A 52 -1.70 3.82 -13.70
N VAL A 53 -2.78 3.33 -13.07
CA VAL A 53 -3.13 3.72 -11.69
C VAL A 53 -2.07 3.22 -10.69
N VAL A 54 -1.53 2.03 -10.91
CA VAL A 54 -0.45 1.45 -10.11
C VAL A 54 0.85 2.20 -10.33
N GLU A 55 1.20 2.48 -11.59
CA GLU A 55 2.42 3.24 -11.94
C GLU A 55 2.42 4.63 -11.28
N ARG A 56 1.31 5.35 -11.37
CA ARG A 56 1.14 6.66 -10.73
C ARG A 56 1.19 6.58 -9.21
N ALA A 57 0.64 5.52 -8.59
CA ALA A 57 0.76 5.31 -7.15
C ALA A 57 2.23 5.10 -6.73
N LEU A 58 3.02 4.38 -7.52
CA LEU A 58 4.45 4.23 -7.29
C LEU A 58 5.21 5.54 -7.48
N GLU A 59 4.85 6.35 -8.48
CA GLU A 59 5.42 7.68 -8.68
C GLU A 59 5.18 8.60 -7.47
N ILE A 60 3.99 8.53 -6.85
CA ILE A 60 3.70 9.24 -5.61
C ILE A 60 4.67 8.81 -4.50
N LEU A 61 4.87 7.51 -4.29
CA LEU A 61 5.81 7.03 -3.27
C LEU A 61 7.24 7.51 -3.51
N VAL A 62 7.71 7.50 -4.76
CA VAL A 62 9.03 8.04 -5.12
C VAL A 62 9.10 9.52 -4.75
N LYS A 63 8.09 10.32 -5.08
CA LYS A 63 8.04 11.75 -4.74
C LYS A 63 7.95 12.01 -3.24
N LEU A 64 7.41 11.08 -2.46
CA LEU A 64 7.34 11.17 -0.99
C LEU A 64 8.63 10.76 -0.27
N THR A 65 9.66 10.34 -0.99
CA THR A 65 10.93 9.86 -0.40
C THR A 65 11.59 10.89 0.53
N HIS A 66 11.44 12.19 0.23
CA HIS A 66 11.96 13.27 1.08
C HIS A 66 11.32 13.34 2.48
N ARG A 67 10.19 12.64 2.69
CA ARG A 67 9.49 12.51 3.99
C ARG A 67 9.74 11.16 4.66
N GLY A 68 10.53 10.28 4.04
CA GLY A 68 10.88 8.98 4.59
C GLY A 68 12.08 9.10 5.54
N ALA A 69 12.02 8.41 6.68
CA ALA A 69 13.21 8.18 7.48
C ALA A 69 14.03 7.03 6.88
N THR A 70 15.34 7.23 6.82
CA THR A 70 16.33 6.25 6.37
C THR A 70 17.19 5.79 7.54
N GLY A 71 17.39 4.48 7.63
CA GLY A 71 18.30 3.85 8.58
C GLY A 71 19.76 4.20 8.33
N HIS A 72 20.61 3.89 9.32
CA HIS A 72 22.05 4.20 9.29
C HIS A 72 22.80 3.53 8.11
N ASP A 73 22.30 2.41 7.59
CA ASP A 73 22.90 1.70 6.46
C ASP A 73 22.53 2.29 5.09
N GLY A 74 21.76 3.39 5.05
CA GLY A 74 21.39 4.13 3.84
C GLY A 74 20.41 3.44 2.89
N GLY A 75 20.23 2.11 3.02
CA GLY A 75 19.31 1.30 2.21
C GLY A 75 18.07 0.82 2.95
N THR A 76 18.02 0.98 4.28
CA THR A 76 16.84 0.67 5.08
C THR A 76 15.97 1.92 5.21
N GLY A 77 14.66 1.79 4.98
CA GLY A 77 13.67 2.80 5.34
C GLY A 77 12.69 2.25 6.37
N ASP A 78 11.92 3.13 7.01
CA ASP A 78 10.93 2.73 8.02
C ASP A 78 9.76 1.93 7.44
N GLY A 79 9.36 2.23 6.20
CA GLY A 79 8.34 1.48 5.47
C GLY A 79 7.70 2.28 4.33
N ALA A 80 7.29 1.55 3.30
CA ALA A 80 6.49 2.07 2.19
C ALA A 80 5.57 0.96 1.69
N GLY A 81 4.42 1.32 1.10
CA GLY A 81 3.48 0.34 0.56
C GLY A 81 2.37 0.98 -0.24
N ILE A 82 1.72 0.16 -1.07
CA ILE A 82 0.49 0.50 -1.79
C ILE A 82 -0.59 -0.51 -1.43
N LEU A 83 -1.84 -0.05 -1.38
CA LEU A 83 -3.02 -0.91 -1.30
C LEU A 83 -3.79 -0.77 -2.61
N ILE A 84 -4.06 -1.90 -3.26
CA ILE A 84 -4.79 -1.95 -4.53
C ILE A 84 -5.97 -2.91 -4.40
N GLN A 85 -6.93 -2.79 -5.32
CA GLN A 85 -7.95 -3.81 -5.52
C GLN A 85 -7.32 -5.14 -5.96
N ILE A 86 -8.00 -6.26 -5.72
CA ILE A 86 -7.56 -7.58 -6.17
C ILE A 86 -7.40 -7.59 -7.70
N PRO A 87 -6.18 -7.76 -8.24
CA PRO A 87 -5.94 -7.69 -9.68
C PRO A 87 -6.20 -9.06 -10.32
N ASP A 88 -7.48 -9.42 -10.53
CA ASP A 88 -7.92 -10.76 -10.95
C ASP A 88 -7.16 -11.32 -12.16
N ALA A 89 -7.02 -10.53 -13.24
CA ALA A 89 -6.32 -10.95 -14.46
C ALA A 89 -4.87 -11.37 -14.18
N PHE A 90 -4.13 -10.56 -13.41
CA PHE A 90 -2.76 -10.87 -13.00
C PHE A 90 -2.70 -12.10 -12.10
N LEU A 91 -3.61 -12.22 -11.13
CA LEU A 91 -3.62 -13.35 -10.20
C LEU A 91 -3.90 -14.67 -10.91
N ARG A 92 -4.77 -14.70 -11.92
CA ARG A 92 -5.00 -15.90 -12.73
C ARG A 92 -3.74 -16.34 -13.45
N GLU A 93 -3.05 -15.41 -14.13
CA GLU A 93 -1.80 -15.68 -14.85
C GLU A 93 -0.72 -16.27 -13.94
N VAL A 94 -0.52 -15.71 -12.75
CA VAL A 94 0.53 -16.18 -11.83
C VAL A 94 0.15 -17.43 -11.02
N CYS A 95 -1.14 -17.78 -10.96
CA CYS A 95 -1.63 -18.97 -10.25
C CYS A 95 -1.72 -20.21 -11.14
N GLU A 96 -1.92 -20.04 -12.45
CA GLU A 96 -1.95 -21.13 -13.43
C GLU A 96 -0.72 -22.08 -13.33
N PRO A 97 0.54 -21.60 -13.37
CA PRO A 97 1.69 -22.48 -13.26
C PRO A 97 1.84 -23.15 -11.87
N LEU A 98 1.11 -22.68 -10.87
CA LEU A 98 1.09 -23.23 -9.51
C LEU A 98 -0.06 -24.22 -9.30
N SER A 99 -0.88 -24.49 -10.33
CA SER A 99 -2.09 -25.31 -10.23
C SER A 99 -3.09 -24.80 -9.18
N ILE A 100 -3.12 -23.50 -8.93
CA ILE A 100 -4.09 -22.86 -8.03
C ILE A 100 -5.27 -22.39 -8.88
N ALA A 101 -6.39 -23.12 -8.80
CA ALA A 101 -7.60 -22.76 -9.52
C ALA A 101 -8.36 -21.66 -8.78
N LEU A 102 -8.47 -20.47 -9.39
CA LEU A 102 -9.20 -19.34 -8.81
C LEU A 102 -10.67 -19.36 -9.25
N PRO A 103 -11.63 -19.35 -8.29
CA PRO A 103 -13.04 -19.07 -8.56
C PRO A 103 -13.27 -17.75 -9.32
N ALA A 104 -14.52 -17.49 -9.73
CA ALA A 104 -14.89 -16.22 -10.34
C ALA A 104 -14.55 -15.02 -9.43
N GLU A 105 -14.28 -13.86 -10.02
CA GLU A 105 -14.01 -12.62 -9.27
C GLU A 105 -15.11 -12.37 -8.21
N GLY A 106 -14.70 -12.06 -6.98
CA GLY A 106 -15.60 -11.89 -5.84
C GLY A 106 -15.99 -13.18 -5.10
N ASN A 107 -15.64 -14.36 -5.63
CA ASN A 107 -15.80 -15.65 -4.94
C ASN A 107 -14.48 -16.23 -4.42
N TYR A 108 -13.40 -15.46 -4.45
CA TYR A 108 -12.17 -15.75 -3.75
C TYR A 108 -11.57 -14.47 -3.18
N ALA A 109 -10.70 -14.65 -2.21
CA ALA A 109 -9.88 -13.60 -1.62
C ALA A 109 -8.42 -14.01 -1.62
N THR A 110 -7.56 -13.02 -1.44
CA THR A 110 -6.12 -13.23 -1.29
C THR A 110 -5.58 -12.40 -0.13
N GLY A 111 -4.52 -12.89 0.51
CA GLY A 111 -3.86 -12.20 1.61
C GLY A 111 -2.35 -12.33 1.53
N LEU A 112 -1.63 -11.28 1.91
CA LEU A 112 -0.17 -11.30 2.06
C LEU A 112 0.18 -11.62 3.51
N ILE A 113 0.89 -12.73 3.73
CA ILE A 113 1.26 -13.23 5.05
C ILE A 113 2.78 -13.20 5.19
N PHE A 114 3.25 -12.64 6.30
CA PHE A 114 4.67 -12.59 6.66
C PHE A 114 4.97 -13.71 7.65
N PHE A 115 5.62 -14.76 7.15
CA PHE A 115 6.00 -15.90 7.97
C PHE A 115 7.42 -15.79 8.55
N PRO A 116 7.71 -16.52 9.63
CA PRO A 116 9.07 -16.70 10.12
C PRO A 116 10.03 -17.21 9.03
N ARG A 117 11.32 -16.89 9.21
CA ARG A 117 12.40 -17.36 8.35
C ARG A 117 12.64 -18.86 8.49
N SER A 118 12.58 -19.34 9.73
CA SER A 118 12.72 -20.75 10.09
C SER A 118 11.69 -21.58 9.33
N SER A 119 12.15 -22.59 8.59
CA SER A 119 11.28 -23.47 7.80
C SER A 119 10.31 -24.24 8.68
N THR A 120 10.76 -24.70 9.86
CA THR A 120 9.96 -25.44 10.82
C THR A 120 8.86 -24.58 11.42
N GLU A 121 9.19 -23.37 11.88
CA GLU A 121 8.20 -22.43 12.42
C GLU A 121 7.20 -22.00 11.34
N ARG A 122 7.69 -21.71 10.13
CA ARG A 122 6.83 -21.38 8.99
C ARG A 122 5.85 -22.51 8.67
N ALA A 123 6.30 -23.76 8.65
CA ALA A 123 5.43 -24.90 8.40
C ALA A 123 4.33 -25.02 9.47
N CYS A 124 4.66 -24.79 10.74
CA CYS A 124 3.69 -24.76 11.83
C CYS A 124 2.66 -23.63 11.65
N CYS A 125 3.11 -22.41 11.30
CA CYS A 125 2.21 -21.28 11.04
C CYS A 125 1.31 -21.54 9.83
N ILE A 126 1.83 -22.11 8.74
CA ILE A 126 1.06 -22.47 7.55
C ILE A 126 -0.06 -23.46 7.90
N GLN A 127 0.28 -24.56 8.57
CA GLN A 127 -0.72 -25.57 8.98
C GLN A 127 -1.80 -24.97 9.87
N LYS A 128 -1.43 -24.09 10.81
CA LYS A 128 -2.39 -23.40 11.67
C LYS A 128 -3.31 -22.49 10.86
N PHE A 129 -2.77 -21.76 9.89
CA PHE A 129 -3.55 -20.86 9.04
C PHE A 129 -4.53 -21.63 8.16
N GLU A 130 -4.08 -22.70 7.51
CA GLU A 130 -4.92 -23.61 6.72
C GLU A 130 -6.06 -24.20 7.55
N ARG A 131 -5.74 -24.67 8.77
CA ARG A 131 -6.74 -25.19 9.70
C ARG A 131 -7.81 -24.15 10.06
N VAL A 132 -7.43 -22.90 10.34
CA VAL A 132 -8.39 -21.83 10.68
C VAL A 132 -9.30 -21.51 9.50
N ILE A 133 -8.78 -21.53 8.26
CA ILE A 133 -9.59 -21.36 7.04
C ILE A 133 -10.68 -22.44 6.96
N GLU A 134 -10.30 -23.69 7.18
CA GLU A 134 -11.22 -24.83 7.16
C GLU A 134 -12.24 -24.78 8.31
N GLU A 135 -11.80 -24.45 9.53
CA GLU A 135 -12.66 -24.31 10.71
C GLU A 135 -13.71 -23.19 10.52
N GLU A 136 -13.36 -22.12 9.83
CA GLU A 136 -14.29 -21.05 9.45
C GLU A 136 -15.13 -21.36 8.20
N GLY A 137 -15.02 -22.60 7.68
CA GLY A 137 -15.82 -23.13 6.59
C GLY A 137 -15.52 -22.51 5.23
N GLN A 138 -14.33 -21.95 5.04
CA GLN A 138 -13.85 -21.43 3.76
C GLN A 138 -12.96 -22.47 3.06
N GLU A 139 -12.71 -22.27 1.77
CA GLU A 139 -11.92 -23.20 0.97
C GLU A 139 -10.48 -22.70 0.86
N PHE A 140 -9.51 -23.49 1.29
CA PHE A 140 -8.10 -23.20 1.03
C PHE A 140 -7.75 -23.58 -0.41
N LEU A 141 -7.28 -22.62 -1.22
CA LEU A 141 -6.97 -22.85 -2.64
C LEU A 141 -5.48 -23.07 -2.90
N GLY A 142 -4.62 -22.47 -2.08
CA GLY A 142 -3.17 -22.62 -2.23
C GLY A 142 -2.36 -21.45 -1.72
N TRP A 143 -1.04 -21.66 -1.71
CA TRP A 143 -0.04 -20.66 -1.39
C TRP A 143 0.83 -20.33 -2.60
N ARG A 144 1.12 -19.04 -2.78
CA ARG A 144 2.10 -18.54 -3.74
C ARG A 144 3.24 -17.84 -3.01
N ARG A 145 4.48 -18.20 -3.33
CA ARG A 145 5.64 -17.41 -2.88
C ARG A 145 5.67 -16.10 -3.64
N VAL A 146 5.76 -14.98 -2.94
CA VAL A 146 5.84 -13.66 -3.58
C VAL A 146 7.25 -13.43 -4.11
N PRO A 147 7.44 -13.14 -5.42
CA PRO A 147 8.73 -12.77 -5.96
C PRO A 147 9.26 -11.49 -5.31
N VAL A 148 10.50 -11.52 -4.85
CA VAL A 148 11.15 -10.40 -4.14
C VAL A 148 12.60 -10.29 -4.59
N ASN A 149 13.08 -9.06 -4.77
CA ASN A 149 14.50 -8.79 -4.97
C ASN A 149 15.10 -8.24 -3.67
N ALA A 150 15.73 -9.12 -2.86
CA ALA A 150 16.31 -8.71 -1.58
C ALA A 150 17.60 -7.86 -1.73
N SER A 151 18.19 -7.78 -2.92
CA SER A 151 19.45 -7.04 -3.15
C SER A 151 19.31 -5.52 -3.03
N VAL A 152 18.07 -5.00 -3.09
CA VAL A 152 17.78 -3.57 -2.96
C VAL A 152 17.60 -3.12 -1.52
N LEU A 153 17.56 -4.07 -0.56
CA LEU A 153 17.34 -3.76 0.85
C LEU A 153 18.66 -3.42 1.54
N GLY A 154 18.62 -2.43 2.44
CA GLY A 154 19.68 -2.24 3.43
C GLY A 154 19.85 -3.49 4.31
N LYS A 155 21.06 -3.68 4.84
CA LYS A 155 21.43 -4.88 5.63
C LYS A 155 20.48 -5.10 6.81
N THR A 156 20.08 -4.03 7.49
CA THR A 156 19.18 -4.09 8.65
C THR A 156 17.82 -4.65 8.26
N ALA A 157 17.21 -4.13 7.19
CA ALA A 157 15.96 -4.67 6.66
C ALA A 157 16.13 -6.10 6.15
N GLN A 158 17.23 -6.38 5.44
CA GLN A 158 17.52 -7.70 4.91
C GLN A 158 17.70 -8.75 6.02
N ASP A 159 18.25 -8.40 7.18
CA ASP A 159 18.42 -9.33 8.31
C ASP A 159 17.09 -9.63 9.04
N LYS A 160 16.06 -8.79 8.85
CA LYS A 160 14.73 -8.94 9.46
C LYS A 160 13.63 -9.33 8.47
N MET A 161 13.92 -9.37 7.16
CA MET A 161 12.94 -9.67 6.11
C MET A 161 12.23 -11.02 6.33
N PRO A 162 10.89 -11.08 6.40
CA PRO A 162 10.14 -12.32 6.60
C PRO A 162 10.09 -13.18 5.32
N SER A 163 9.57 -14.39 5.44
CA SER A 163 9.14 -15.16 4.27
C SER A 163 7.76 -14.66 3.84
N ILE A 164 7.69 -13.95 2.72
CA ILE A 164 6.43 -13.38 2.21
C ILE A 164 5.71 -14.39 1.32
N MET A 165 4.49 -14.73 1.71
CA MET A 165 3.64 -15.64 0.97
C MET A 165 2.26 -15.03 0.76
N GLN A 166 1.63 -15.41 -0.34
CA GLN A 166 0.29 -15.00 -0.71
C GLN A 166 -0.64 -16.20 -0.60
N VAL A 167 -1.68 -16.09 0.23
CA VAL A 167 -2.73 -17.12 0.36
C VAL A 167 -3.85 -16.84 -0.63
N PHE A 168 -4.52 -17.89 -1.08
CA PHE A 168 -5.77 -17.82 -1.82
C PHE A 168 -6.85 -18.61 -1.10
N ILE A 169 -7.99 -17.97 -0.87
CA ILE A 169 -9.11 -18.53 -0.10
C ILE A 169 -10.36 -18.41 -0.95
N GLY A 170 -11.01 -19.53 -1.24
CA GLY A 170 -12.30 -19.61 -1.91
C GLY A 170 -13.44 -19.39 -0.92
N LYS A 171 -14.51 -18.77 -1.42
CA LYS A 171 -15.73 -18.54 -0.66
C LYS A 171 -16.43 -19.86 -0.35
N GLY A 172 -16.63 -20.13 0.94
CA GLY A 172 -17.31 -21.33 1.40
C GLY A 172 -18.76 -21.44 0.92
N ARG A 173 -19.24 -22.67 0.73
CA ARG A 173 -20.58 -22.96 0.16
C ARG A 173 -21.74 -22.33 0.94
N ASN A 174 -21.57 -22.11 2.24
CA ASN A 174 -22.60 -21.56 3.12
C ASN A 174 -22.66 -20.02 3.12
N ILE A 175 -21.75 -19.35 2.40
CA ILE A 175 -21.65 -17.90 2.37
C ILE A 175 -22.45 -17.34 1.18
N ARG A 176 -23.49 -16.57 1.48
CA ARG A 176 -24.42 -16.06 0.45
C ARG A 176 -24.03 -14.69 -0.08
N SER A 177 -23.41 -13.84 0.74
CA SER A 177 -23.03 -12.47 0.37
C SER A 177 -21.52 -12.26 0.43
N ASN A 178 -21.01 -11.29 -0.33
CA ASN A 178 -19.59 -10.93 -0.26
C ASN A 178 -19.26 -10.30 1.11
N ARG A 179 -20.21 -9.57 1.72
CA ARG A 179 -20.02 -9.01 3.06
C ARG A 179 -19.83 -10.09 4.13
N ASP A 180 -20.57 -11.19 4.04
CA ASP A 180 -20.39 -12.31 4.97
C ASP A 180 -19.06 -13.03 4.73
N PHE A 181 -18.60 -13.08 3.47
CA PHE A 181 -17.28 -13.61 3.15
C PHE A 181 -16.16 -12.76 3.77
N GLU A 182 -16.22 -11.43 3.58
CA GLU A 182 -15.28 -10.48 4.21
C GLU A 182 -15.26 -10.61 5.74
N ARG A 183 -16.43 -10.83 6.37
CA ARG A 183 -16.51 -11.06 7.82
C ARG A 183 -15.81 -12.36 8.24
N LYS A 184 -15.91 -13.42 7.44
CA LYS A 184 -15.18 -14.67 7.72
C LYS A 184 -13.68 -14.50 7.53
N LEU A 185 -13.26 -13.81 6.47
CA LEU A 185 -11.84 -13.47 6.25
C LEU A 185 -11.27 -12.61 7.39
N PHE A 186 -12.07 -11.70 7.95
CA PHE A 186 -11.69 -10.93 9.14
C PHE A 186 -11.47 -11.81 10.37
N VAL A 187 -12.27 -12.86 10.57
CA VAL A 187 -12.11 -13.81 11.68
C VAL A 187 -10.91 -14.74 11.47
N ILE A 188 -10.63 -15.12 10.22
CA ILE A 188 -9.46 -15.95 9.86
C ILE A 188 -8.14 -15.23 10.13
N ARG A 189 -8.11 -13.89 9.96
CA ARG A 189 -6.91 -13.05 10.11
C ARG A 189 -6.55 -12.79 11.57
#